data_AF-A0A9Q9ETH8-F1
#
_entry.id   AF-A0A9Q9ETH8-F1
#
_cell.length_a   1.000
_cell.length_b   1.000
_cell.length_c   1.000
_cell.angle_alpha   90.00
_cell.angle_beta   90.00
_cell.angle_gamma   90.00
#
_symmetry.space_group_name_H-M   'P 1'
#
loop_
_entity.id
_entity.type
_entity.pdbx_description
1 polymer ?
#
loop_
_entity_poly.entity_id
_entity_poly.type
_entity_poly.pdbx_seq_one_letter_code
_entity_poly.pdbx_strand_id
1 'polypeptide(L)'
;MKLTMQDCLWDCTISETELHSIITGSDIKKKQWLFNRIVYNSQDKIGDLLLFSKKDLCTLFDGFTFSHRSGLTWEVYMALRNTMLNERQYIEKLQWKKL
;
A
#
# COMPACT_ATOMS: atom_id res chain seq x y z
N MET A 1 14.83 -11.50 -2.87
CA MET A 1 14.14 -10.20 -2.67
C MET A 1 14.26 -9.88 -1.19
N LYS A 2 15.03 -8.86 -0.81
CA LYS A 2 15.27 -8.54 0.61
C LYS A 2 14.11 -7.67 1.08
N LEU A 3 13.32 -8.15 2.05
CA LEU A 3 12.18 -7.42 2.59
C LEU A 3 12.68 -6.15 3.30
N THR A 4 12.43 -4.99 2.71
CA THR A 4 12.70 -3.66 3.30
C THR A 4 11.56 -3.18 4.19
N MET A 5 10.67 -4.07 4.62
CA MET A 5 9.49 -3.76 5.42
C MET A 5 9.80 -3.45 6.90
N GLN A 6 11.07 -3.52 7.31
CA GLN A 6 11.50 -3.20 8.68
C GLN A 6 11.09 -1.77 9.09
N ASP A 7 11.16 -0.82 8.15
CA ASP A 7 10.78 0.57 8.40
C ASP A 7 9.26 0.75 8.60
N CYS A 8 8.43 -0.18 8.11
CA CYS A 8 6.96 -0.12 8.26
C CYS A 8 6.44 -0.77 9.54
N LEU A 9 7.23 -1.69 10.08
CA LEU A 9 6.86 -2.62 11.15
C LEU A 9 7.71 -2.41 12.41
N TRP A 10 8.36 -1.24 12.54
CA TRP A 10 9.28 -0.93 13.65
C TRP A 10 8.65 -1.07 15.04
N ASP A 11 7.33 -0.90 15.15
CA ASP A 11 6.53 -0.99 16.37
C ASP A 11 5.88 -2.37 16.58
N CYS A 12 6.19 -3.37 15.75
CA CYS A 12 5.59 -4.69 15.80
C CYS A 12 6.65 -5.79 15.69
N THR A 13 6.58 -6.76 16.59
CA THR A 13 7.34 -8.01 16.49
C THR A 13 6.58 -9.00 15.61
N ILE A 14 6.80 -8.93 14.30
CA ILE A 14 6.32 -9.93 13.34
C ILE A 14 7.53 -10.67 12.76
N SER A 15 7.40 -11.99 12.68
CA SER A 15 8.40 -12.83 12.00
C SER A 15 8.20 -12.82 10.48
N GLU A 16 9.24 -13.14 9.72
CA GLU A 16 9.15 -13.24 8.26
C GLU A 16 8.15 -14.32 7.80
N THR A 17 8.07 -15.44 8.52
CA THR A 17 7.11 -16.52 8.25
C THR A 17 5.68 -16.07 8.50
N GLU A 18 5.43 -15.32 9.57
CA GLU A 18 4.14 -14.73 9.85
C GLU A 18 3.75 -13.69 8.79
N LEU A 19 4.67 -12.81 8.41
CA LEU A 19 4.46 -11.83 7.34
C LEU A 19 4.06 -12.51 6.03
N HIS A 20 4.80 -13.56 5.64
CA HIS A 20 4.48 -14.34 4.44
C HIS A 20 3.10 -15.01 4.55
N SER A 21 2.73 -15.49 5.74
CA SER A 21 1.40 -16.08 6.00
C SER A 21 0.28 -15.04 5.85
N ILE A 22 0.52 -13.77 6.21
CA ILE A 22 -0.44 -12.69 6.03
C ILE A 22 -0.63 -12.39 4.54
N ILE A 23 0.47 -12.25 3.80
CA ILE A 23 0.46 -11.91 2.37
C ILE A 23 -0.24 -13.01 1.56
N THR A 24 0.08 -14.27 1.81
CA THR A 24 -0.42 -15.42 1.03
C THR A 24 -1.72 -16.01 1.57
N GLY A 25 -2.08 -15.72 2.82
CA GLY A 25 -3.27 -16.24 3.47
C GLY A 25 -4.58 -15.64 2.95
N SER A 26 -5.69 -16.04 3.57
CA SER A 26 -7.04 -15.58 3.23
C SER A 26 -7.61 -14.58 4.24
N ASP A 27 -6.89 -14.27 5.32
CA ASP A 27 -7.32 -13.32 6.34
C ASP A 27 -7.22 -11.88 5.84
N ILE A 28 -8.35 -11.38 5.32
CA ILE A 28 -8.42 -10.03 4.76
C ILE A 28 -8.15 -8.94 5.80
N LYS A 29 -8.47 -9.16 7.07
CA LYS A 29 -8.25 -8.15 8.12
C LYS A 29 -6.75 -7.97 8.37
N LYS A 30 -6.00 -9.08 8.41
CA LYS A 30 -4.54 -9.02 8.52
C LYS A 30 -3.91 -8.38 7.29
N LYS A 31 -4.41 -8.67 6.08
CA LYS A 31 -3.94 -8.00 4.86
C LYS A 31 -4.22 -6.49 4.88
N GLN A 32 -5.41 -6.08 5.28
CA GLN A 32 -5.79 -4.66 5.43
C GLN A 32 -4.88 -3.94 6.43
N TRP A 33 -4.62 -4.58 7.57
CA TRP A 33 -3.69 -4.05 8.56
C TRP A 33 -2.28 -3.83 7.98
N LEU A 34 -1.74 -4.82 7.27
CA LEU A 34 -0.41 -4.73 6.66
C LEU A 34 -0.37 -3.69 5.53
N PHE A 35 -1.39 -3.68 4.68
CA PHE A 35 -1.56 -2.71 3.59
C PHE A 35 -1.56 -1.28 4.13
N ASN A 36 -2.32 -1.00 5.19
CA ASN A 36 -2.37 0.32 5.81
C ASN A 36 -0.97 0.76 6.26
N ARG A 37 -0.23 -0.14 6.93
CA ARG A 37 1.15 0.17 7.36
C ARG A 37 2.07 0.47 6.19
N ILE A 38 2.02 -0.30 5.11
CA ILE A 38 2.82 -0.03 3.90
C ILE A 38 2.46 1.33 3.32
N VAL A 39 1.18 1.60 3.12
CA VAL A 39 0.69 2.83 2.48
C VAL A 39 1.06 4.08 3.28
N TYR A 40 1.11 4.01 4.61
CA TYR A 40 1.53 5.16 5.43
C TYR A 40 3.04 5.23 5.64
N ASN A 41 3.72 4.10 5.84
CA ASN A 41 5.06 4.09 6.44
C ASN A 41 6.17 3.62 5.49
N SER A 42 5.86 2.89 4.41
CA SER A 42 6.89 2.33 3.53
C SER A 42 7.64 3.41 2.76
N GLN A 43 8.97 3.28 2.68
CA GLN A 43 9.78 4.06 1.76
C GLN A 43 9.58 3.60 0.30
N ASP A 44 9.46 2.29 0.07
CA ASP A 44 9.18 1.69 -1.24
C ASP A 44 7.78 1.05 -1.28
N LYS A 45 6.77 1.93 -1.32
CA LYS A 45 5.35 1.52 -1.37
C LYS A 45 5.06 0.62 -2.57
N ILE A 46 5.69 0.86 -3.72
CA ILE A 46 5.42 0.08 -4.94
C ILE A 46 5.98 -1.33 -4.76
N GLY A 47 7.25 -1.46 -4.38
CA GLY A 47 7.89 -2.76 -4.15
C GLY A 47 7.15 -3.59 -3.11
N ASP A 48 6.78 -2.98 -1.98
CA ASP A 48 6.09 -3.69 -0.90
C ASP A 48 4.64 -4.06 -1.27
N LEU A 49 3.92 -3.23 -2.05
CA LEU A 49 2.57 -3.57 -2.48
C LEU A 49 2.54 -4.66 -3.56
N LEU A 50 3.60 -4.82 -4.35
CA LEU A 50 3.72 -5.91 -5.33
C LEU A 50 3.76 -7.31 -4.68
N LEU A 51 3.91 -7.39 -3.36
CA LEU A 51 3.79 -8.64 -2.61
C LEU A 51 2.37 -9.20 -2.62
N PHE A 52 1.35 -8.34 -2.71
CA PHE A 52 -0.04 -8.76 -2.76
C PHE A 52 -0.44 -9.20 -4.17
N SER A 53 -1.35 -10.17 -4.25
CA SER A 53 -1.96 -10.53 -5.53
C SER A 53 -2.77 -9.35 -6.07
N LYS A 54 -2.94 -9.26 -7.40
CA LYS A 54 -3.79 -8.23 -8.02
C LYS A 54 -5.21 -8.20 -7.45
N LYS A 55 -5.79 -9.39 -7.18
CA LYS A 55 -7.12 -9.54 -6.59
C LYS A 55 -7.18 -8.95 -5.17
N ASP A 56 -6.16 -9.24 -4.36
CA ASP A 56 -6.05 -8.65 -3.03
C ASP A 56 -5.89 -7.14 -3.12
N LEU A 57 -5.02 -6.63 -4.00
CA LEU A 57 -4.82 -5.20 -4.19
C LEU A 57 -6.13 -4.48 -4.52
N CYS A 58 -6.93 -4.99 -5.47
CA CYS A 58 -8.26 -4.42 -5.75
C CYS A 58 -9.11 -4.32 -4.47
N THR A 59 -9.21 -5.43 -3.72
CA THR A 59 -10.00 -5.50 -2.49
C THR A 59 -9.48 -4.53 -1.42
N LEU A 60 -8.16 -4.42 -1.27
CA LEU A 60 -7.50 -3.58 -0.28
C LEU A 60 -7.65 -2.10 -0.59
N PHE A 61 -7.45 -1.70 -1.86
CA PHE A 61 -7.66 -0.33 -2.29
C PHE A 61 -9.14 0.08 -2.18
N ASP A 62 -10.08 -0.79 -2.55
CA ASP A 62 -11.52 -0.50 -2.46
C ASP A 62 -12.01 -0.42 -1.01
N GLY A 63 -11.43 -1.22 -0.11
CA GLY A 63 -11.73 -1.19 1.32
C GLY A 63 -10.94 -0.16 2.13
N PHE A 64 -10.04 0.60 1.50
CA PHE A 64 -9.17 1.52 2.21
C PHE A 64 -9.93 2.77 2.65
N THR A 65 -9.90 3.05 3.96
CA THR A 65 -10.41 4.31 4.50
C THR A 65 -9.24 5.29 4.63
N PHE A 66 -9.23 6.29 3.77
CA PHE A 66 -8.23 7.34 3.81
C PHE A 66 -8.34 8.17 5.08
N SER A 67 -7.20 8.42 5.71
CA SER A 67 -7.07 9.21 6.92
C SER A 67 -5.93 10.20 6.72
N HIS A 68 -6.14 11.48 7.03
CA HIS A 68 -5.13 12.55 6.94
C HIS A 68 -3.95 12.41 7.92
N ARG A 69 -3.80 11.26 8.58
CA ARG A 69 -2.66 10.99 9.46
C ARG A 69 -1.43 10.74 8.60
N SER A 70 -0.29 11.28 9.05
CA SER A 70 1.07 10.89 8.62
C SER A 70 1.32 10.87 7.11
N GLY A 71 1.73 12.01 6.54
CA GLY A 71 2.54 12.09 5.30
C GLY A 71 1.90 11.63 3.98
N LEU A 72 0.78 10.89 4.00
CA LEU A 72 0.07 10.43 2.81
C LEU A 72 -0.95 11.48 2.39
N THR A 73 -0.74 12.10 1.23
CA THR A 73 -1.77 12.94 0.61
C THR A 73 -2.73 12.12 -0.22
N TRP A 74 -3.92 12.66 -0.47
CA TRP A 74 -4.92 12.00 -1.31
C TRP A 74 -4.39 11.75 -2.72
N GLU A 75 -3.63 12.70 -3.27
CA GLU A 75 -3.06 12.62 -4.61
C GLU A 75 -2.01 11.51 -4.71
N VAL A 76 -1.18 11.35 -3.67
CA VAL A 76 -0.21 10.26 -3.60
C VAL A 76 -0.92 8.91 -3.51
N TYR A 77 -1.97 8.80 -2.67
CA TYR A 77 -2.78 7.59 -2.59
C TYR A 77 -3.42 7.24 -3.94
N MET A 78 -4.01 8.22 -4.62
CA MET A 78 -4.63 8.03 -5.94
C MET A 78 -3.62 7.63 -7.01
N ALA A 79 -2.43 8.25 -7.01
CA ALA A 79 -1.36 7.89 -7.93
C ALA A 79 -0.88 6.44 -7.70
N LEU A 80 -0.78 6.04 -6.43
CA LEU A 80 -0.43 4.67 -6.05
C LEU A 80 -1.49 3.68 -6.54
N ARG A 81 -2.78 3.97 -6.31
CA ARG A 81 -3.90 3.14 -6.80
C ARG A 81 -3.87 2.99 -8.32
N ASN A 82 -3.78 4.11 -9.05
CA ASN A 82 -3.67 4.11 -10.51
C ASN A 82 -2.50 3.24 -10.99
N THR A 83 -1.35 3.36 -10.35
CA THR A 83 -0.14 2.60 -10.70
C THR A 83 -0.33 1.11 -10.45
N MET A 84 -0.81 0.73 -9.27
CA MET A 84 -0.93 -0.68 -8.86
C MET A 84 -2.07 -1.42 -9.57
N LEU A 85 -3.16 -0.72 -9.91
CA LEU A 85 -4.34 -1.31 -10.54
C LEU A 85 -4.41 -1.06 -12.05
N ASN A 86 -3.44 -0.32 -12.61
CA ASN A 86 -3.46 0.17 -13.99
C ASN A 86 -4.74 0.95 -14.32
N GLU A 87 -5.20 1.76 -13.36
CA GLU A 87 -6.34 2.67 -13.50
C GLU A 87 -5.86 4.04 -14.03
N ARG A 88 -6.79 4.84 -14.55
CA ARG A 88 -6.49 6.14 -15.18
C ARG A 88 -7.30 7.27 -14.57
N GLN A 89 -7.50 7.22 -13.26
CA GLN A 89 -8.25 8.28 -12.56
C GLN A 89 -7.46 9.59 -12.63
N TYR A 90 -8.14 10.67 -12.98
CA TYR A 90 -7.50 11.98 -13.11
C TYR A 90 -7.14 12.56 -11.74
N ILE A 91 -5.93 13.15 -11.62
CA ILE A 91 -5.44 13.78 -10.40
C ILE A 91 -5.00 15.21 -10.74
N GLU A 92 -5.86 16.19 -10.44
CA GLU A 92 -5.70 17.59 -10.85
C GLU A 92 -4.36 18.20 -10.44
N LYS A 93 -3.90 17.95 -9.21
CA LYS A 93 -2.63 18.52 -8.72
C LYS A 93 -1.39 17.91 -9.36
N LEU A 94 -1.51 16.77 -10.04
CA LEU A 94 -0.41 16.10 -10.74
C LEU A 94 -0.45 16.37 -12.26
N GLN A 95 -1.29 17.31 -12.72
CA GLN A 95 -1.30 17.70 -14.12
C GLN A 95 0.03 18.36 -14.51
N TRP A 96 0.49 18.06 -15.72
CA TRP A 96 1.56 18.83 -16.34
C TRP A 96 1.13 20.28 -16.48
N LYS A 97 1.81 21.20 -15.79
CA LYS A 97 1.61 22.63 -16.02
C LYS A 97 2.26 22.98 -17.35
N LYS A 98 1.47 23.49 -18.29
CA LYS A 98 2.03 24.17 -19.46
C LYS A 98 2.75 25.42 -18.92
N LEU A 99 4.07 25.43 -19.09
CA LEU A 99 4.90 26.62 -18.88
C LEU A 99 4.59 27.65 -19.97
#